data_AF-A0ABD2PL20-F1
#
_entry.id   AF-A0ABD2PL20-F1
#
_cell.length_a   1.000
_cell.length_b   1.000
_cell.length_c   1.000
_cell.angle_alpha   90.00
_cell.angle_beta   90.00
_cell.angle_gamma   90.00
#
_symmetry.space_group_name_H-M   'P 1'
#
loop_
_entity.id
_entity.type
_entity.pdbx_description
1 polymer ?
#
loop_
_entity_poly.entity_id
_entity_poly.type
_entity_poly.pdbx_seq_one_letter_code
_entity_poly.pdbx_strand_id
1 'polypeptide(L)' 'MGTGDFFGEIGILNLDGGINRRTAHVRAVGYAELFVLMRQDVLNALKEHPDAEIVLKREAQKRLESLRRHDGSDKKVP' A
#
# COMPACT_ATOMS: atom_id res chain seq x y z
N MET A 1 9.72 4.17 -7.11
CA MET A 1 8.92 5.23 -6.46
C MET A 1 9.75 6.49 -6.45
N GLY A 2 9.16 7.63 -6.79
CA GLY A 2 9.78 8.95 -6.85
C GLY A 2 9.14 9.94 -5.89
N THR A 3 9.52 11.21 -6.02
CA THR A 3 8.97 12.31 -5.21
C THR A 3 7.46 12.43 -5.40
N GLY A 4 6.73 12.56 -4.29
CA GLY A 4 5.27 12.65 -4.29
C GLY A 4 4.53 11.30 -4.27
N ASP A 5 5.26 10.19 -4.39
CA ASP A 5 4.65 8.86 -4.25
C ASP A 5 4.36 8.51 -2.78
N PHE A 6 3.42 7.59 -2.56
CA PHE A 6 3.08 7.04 -1.24
C PHE A 6 3.02 5.50 -1.26
N PHE A 7 3.13 4.89 -0.08
CA PHE A 7 3.00 3.45 0.13
C PHE A 7 2.42 3.14 1.52
N GLY A 8 1.87 1.94 1.69
CA GLY A 8 1.33 1.44 2.97
C GLY A 8 -0.20 1.43 3.04
N GLU A 9 -0.86 1.85 1.96
CA GLU A 9 -2.30 1.98 1.83
C GLU A 9 -3.05 0.65 2.05
N ILE A 10 -2.48 -0.48 1.58
CA ILE A 10 -3.11 -1.80 1.77
C ILE A 10 -3.27 -2.14 3.25
N GLY A 11 -2.23 -1.85 4.06
CA GLY A 11 -2.25 -2.10 5.50
C GLY A 11 -3.13 -1.13 6.27
N ILE A 12 -3.16 0.14 5.85
CA ILE A 12 -4.04 1.15 6.48
C ILE A 12 -5.52 0.81 6.24
N LEU A 13 -5.87 0.39 5.02
CA LEU A 13 -7.24 0.08 4.60
C LEU A 13 -7.69 -1.35 4.97
N ASN A 14 -6.84 -2.17 5.60
CA ASN A 14 -7.15 -3.58 5.96
C ASN A 14 -7.64 -4.44 4.78
N LEU A 15 -7.14 -4.19 3.57
CA LEU A 15 -7.64 -4.89 2.38
C LEU A 15 -7.16 -6.34 2.26
N ASP A 16 -6.35 -6.80 3.22
CA ASP A 16 -5.84 -8.16 3.33
C ASP A 16 -6.69 -9.06 4.25
N GLY A 17 -7.88 -8.61 4.66
CA GLY A 17 -8.77 -9.39 5.54
C GLY A 17 -8.46 -9.23 7.03
N GLY A 18 -7.83 -8.12 7.43
CA GLY A 18 -7.58 -7.79 8.84
C GLY A 18 -6.31 -8.39 9.42
N ILE A 19 -5.49 -9.04 8.60
CA ILE A 19 -4.21 -9.63 9.02
C ILE A 19 -3.14 -8.52 9.19
N ASN A 20 -3.35 -7.32 8.62
CA ASN A 20 -2.37 -6.24 8.59
C ASN A 20 -0.99 -6.70 8.09
N ARG A 21 -0.99 -7.69 7.20
CA ARG A 21 0.20 -8.30 6.63
C ARG A 21 0.93 -7.27 5.79
N ARG A 22 2.22 -7.11 6.05
CA ARG A 22 3.12 -6.36 5.18
C ARG A 22 3.14 -7.04 3.81
N THR A 23 2.64 -6.36 2.79
CA THR A 23 2.50 -6.94 1.44
C THR A 23 3.74 -6.78 0.57
N ALA A 24 4.69 -5.93 0.98
CA ALA A 24 5.95 -5.72 0.28
C ALA A 24 7.07 -5.28 1.24
N HIS A 25 8.31 -5.51 0.83
CA HIS A 25 9.48 -4.88 1.42
C HIS A 25 9.79 -3.60 0.64
N VAL A 26 9.82 -2.46 1.34
CA VAL A 26 10.24 -1.18 0.76
C VAL A 26 11.65 -0.87 1.25
N ARG A 27 12.55 -0.59 0.31
CA ARG A 27 13.96 -0.23 0.59
C ARG A 27 14.28 1.05 -0.18
N ALA A 28 14.96 1.98 0.48
CA ALA A 28 15.46 3.17 -0.19
C ALA A 28 16.66 2.79 -1.07
N VAL A 29 16.69 3.30 -2.31
CA VAL A 29 17.84 3.12 -3.23
C VAL A 29 18.92 4.17 -2.94
N GLY A 30 18.56 5.28 -2.30
CA GLY A 30 19.45 6.36 -1.87
C GLY A 30 18.80 7.17 -0.74
N TYR A 31 19.30 8.38 -0.49
CA TYR A 31 18.70 9.28 0.51
C TYR A 31 17.24 9.61 0.15
N ALA A 32 16.35 9.55 1.14
CA ALA A 32 14.94 9.87 0.98
C ALA A 32 14.42 10.56 2.24
N GLU A 33 13.67 11.64 2.05
CA GLU A 33 12.86 12.27 3.09
C GLU A 33 11.43 11.73 3.00
N LEU A 34 10.88 11.31 4.14
CA LEU A 34 9.56 10.69 4.19
C LEU A 34 8.67 11.45 5.18
N PHE A 35 7.45 11.77 4.75
CA PHE A 35 6.37 12.12 5.66
C PHE A 35 5.67 10.84 6.11
N VAL A 36 5.47 10.69 7.41
CA VAL A 36 4.86 9.52 8.01
C VAL A 36 3.59 9.93 8.74
N LEU A 37 2.48 9.27 8.42
CA LEU A 37 1.20 9.44 9.10
C LEU A 37 0.83 8.14 9.82
N MET A 38 0.25 8.26 11.02
CA MET A 38 -0.28 7.10 11.71
C MET A 38 -1.60 6.69 11.07
N ARG A 39 -1.93 5.40 11.17
CA ARG A 39 -3.17 4.83 10.64
C ARG A 39 -4.40 5.62 11.06
N GLN A 40 -4.50 5.95 12.35
CA GLN A 40 -5.68 6.62 12.90
C GLN A 40 -5.85 8.02 12.30
N ASP A 41 -4.75 8.73 12.07
CA ASP A 41 -4.77 10.07 11.48
C ASP A 41 -5.23 10.01 10.03
N VAL A 42 -4.73 9.05 9.25
CA VAL A 42 -5.19 8.82 7.87
C VAL A 42 -6.69 8.50 7.87
N LEU A 43 -7.13 7.52 8.67
CA LEU A 43 -8.55 7.14 8.70
C LEU A 43 -9.47 8.27 9.16
N ASN A 44 -9.00 9.17 10.04
CA ASN A 44 -9.75 10.36 10.42
C ASN A 44 -9.81 11.38 9.28
N ALA A 45 -8.68 11.67 8.62
CA ALA A 45 -8.63 12.60 7.49
C ALA A 45 -9.49 12.13 6.31
N LEU A 46 -9.57 10.83 6.05
CA LEU A 46 -10.41 10.28 4.97
C LEU A 46 -11.91 10.52 5.18
N LYS A 47 -12.37 10.77 6.42
CA LYS A 47 -13.77 11.15 6.67
C LYS A 47 -14.10 12.52 6.08
N GLU A 48 -13.11 13.41 6.03
CA GLU A 48 -13.23 14.78 5.51
C GLU A 48 -12.86 14.85 4.02
N HIS A 49 -12.06 13.88 3.53
CA HIS A 49 -11.55 13.81 2.16
C HIS A 49 -11.89 12.47 1.48
N PRO A 50 -13.15 12.25 1.06
CA PRO A 50 -13.58 10.99 0.44
C PRO A 50 -12.95 10.73 -0.93
N ASP A 51 -12.56 11.78 -1.65
CA ASP A 51 -11.82 11.71 -2.91
C ASP A 51 -10.43 11.06 -2.72
N ALA A 52 -9.74 11.40 -1.63
CA ALA A 52 -8.47 10.78 -1.26
C ALA A 52 -8.65 9.28 -0.94
N GLU A 53 -9.77 8.89 -0.34
CA GLU A 53 -10.07 7.48 -0.05
C GLU A 53 -10.22 6.67 -1.36
N ILE A 54 -10.85 7.25 -2.39
CA ILE A 54 -10.97 6.62 -3.71
C ILE A 54 -9.59 6.38 -4.34
N VAL A 55 -8.69 7.38 -4.25
CA VAL A 55 -7.32 7.26 -4.77
C VAL A 55 -6.56 6.16 -4.04
N LEU A 56 -6.60 6.14 -2.70
CA LEU A 56 -5.94 5.11 -1.90
C LEU A 56 -6.45 3.71 -2.23
N LYS A 57 -7.77 3.51 -2.33
CA LYS A 57 -8.39 2.22 -2.68
C LYS A 57 -7.96 1.75 -4.07
N ARG A 58 -7.97 2.66 -5.06
CA ARG A 58 -7.56 2.34 -6.43
C ARG A 58 -6.10 1.89 -6.49
N GLU A 59 -5.19 2.60 -5.84
CA GLU A 59 -3.78 2.21 -5.81
C GLU A 59 -3.56 0.90 -5.06
N ALA A 60 -4.27 0.70 -3.95
CA ALA A 60 -4.19 -0.55 -3.19
C ALA A 60 -4.63 -1.76 -4.02
N GLN A 61 -5.72 -1.63 -4.79
CA GLN A 61 -6.21 -2.68 -5.70
C GLN A 61 -5.19 -3.02 -6.79
N LYS A 62 -4.64 -1.99 -7.47
CA LYS A 62 -3.59 -2.18 -8.49
C LYS A 62 -2.37 -2.92 -7.94
N ARG A 63 -1.95 -2.60 -6.71
CA ARG A 63 -0.82 -3.29 -6.06
C ARG A 63 -1.16 -4.72 -5.68
N LEU A 64 -2.35 -4.99 -5.13
CA LEU A 64 -2.81 -6.35 -4.81
C LEU A 64 -2.89 -7.23 -6.06
N GLU A 65 -3.39 -6.71 -7.17
CA GLU A 65 -3.42 -7.42 -8.46
C GLU A 65 -2.00 -7.74 -8.95
N SER A 66 -1.07 -6.80 -8.80
CA SER A 66 0.32 -7.00 -9.18
C SER A 66 1.03 -8.04 -8.31
N LEU A 67 0.72 -8.09 -7.01
CA LEU A 67 1.23 -9.12 -6.10
C LEU A 67 0.69 -10.52 -6.44
N ARG A 68 -0.61 -10.62 -6.74
CA ARG A 68 -1.24 -11.89 -7.16
C ARG A 68 -0.62 -12.45 -8.44
N ARG A 69 -0.22 -11.59 -9.39
CA ARG A 69 0.46 -12.01 -10.61
C ARG A 69 1.84 -12.61 -10.34
N HIS A 70 2.57 -12.10 -9.34
CA HIS A 70 3.90 -12.60 -8.98
C HIS A 70 3.86 -13.87 -8.10
N ASP A 71 2.86 -14.03 -7.24
CA ASP A 71 2.70 -15.23 -6.40
C ASP A 71 2.39 -16.50 -7.22
N GLY A 72 1.88 -16.34 -8.45
CA GLY A 72 1.66 -17.44 -9.40
C GLY A 72 2.93 -17.96 -10.09
N SER A 73 4.03 -17.20 -10.09
CA SER A 73 5.27 -17.58 -10.79
C SER A 73 6.26 -18.40 -9.95
N ASP A 74 6.09 -18.46 -8.62
CA ASP A 74 7.01 -19.17 -7.71
C ASP A 74 6.62 -20.65 -7.47
N LYS A 75 5.59 -21.15 -8.19
CA LYS A 75 5.12 -22.56 -8.10
C LYS A 75 5.61 -23.47 -9.25
N LYS A 76 6.65 -23.08 -9.97
CA LYS A 76 7.29 -23.94 -10.98
C LYS A 76 8.78 -24.10 -10.68
N VAL A 77 9.09 -25.02 -9.78
CA VAL A 77 10.41 -25.67 -9.75
C VAL A 77 10.15 -27.18 -9.75
N PRO A 78 10.67 -27.95 -10.74
CA PRO A 78 10.58 -29.40 -10.76
C PRO A 78 11.41 -30.04 -9.63
#